data_AF-A0AAP2W626-F1
#
_entry.id   AF-A0AAP2W626-F1
#
_cell.length_a   1.000
_cell.length_b   1.000
_cell.length_c   1.000
_cell.angle_alpha   90.00
_cell.angle_beta   90.00
_cell.angle_gamma   90.00
#
_symmetry.space_group_name_H-M   'P 1'
#
loop_
_entity.id
_entity.type
_entity.pdbx_description
1 polymer ?
#
loop_
_entity_poly.entity_id
_entity_poly.type
_entity_poly.pdbx_seq_one_letter_code
_entity_poly.pdbx_strand_id
1 'polypeptide(L)'
;MSNEYARKWAKKIASSISGEMYGVNDIVVICKDDIFPDINHGVKQIISSMKLLCSYELSIDAGDQKALVISHEYDDVHVYINCRRTANIRAISRTVRLLFSQPPDIDNVSEKCIIPASVAEKNIKKWERQVSMIFGSNFASKLMATSLKNMNINAMTKKELENIRTFMSSYIGGCLDLKLSY
;
A
#
# COMPACT_ATOMS: atom_id res chain seq x y z
N MET A 1 -14.82 -4.42 -12.54
CA MET A 1 -14.37 -4.41 -11.13
C MET A 1 -13.42 -3.27 -10.79
N SER A 2 -12.69 -2.69 -11.76
CA SER A 2 -11.65 -1.68 -11.51
C SER A 2 -12.18 -0.27 -11.16
N ASN A 3 -13.31 0.16 -11.74
CA ASN A 3 -13.85 1.52 -11.52
C ASN A 3 -14.47 1.68 -10.10
N GLU A 4 -15.06 0.62 -9.55
CA GLU A 4 -15.60 0.64 -8.19
C GLU A 4 -14.49 0.78 -7.13
N TYR A 5 -13.33 0.18 -7.38
CA TYR A 5 -12.18 0.24 -6.48
C TYR A 5 -11.54 1.64 -6.47
N ALA A 6 -11.32 2.24 -7.65
CA ALA A 6 -10.87 3.64 -7.76
C ALA A 6 -11.85 4.62 -7.09
N ARG A 7 -13.16 4.40 -7.27
CA ARG A 7 -14.22 5.19 -6.64
C ARG A 7 -14.24 5.09 -5.12
N LYS A 8 -14.00 3.89 -4.56
CA LYS A 8 -13.90 3.69 -3.09
C LYS A 8 -12.71 4.45 -2.51
N TRP A 9 -11.54 4.36 -3.14
CA TRP A 9 -10.37 5.14 -2.73
C TRP A 9 -10.62 6.64 -2.83
N ALA A 10 -11.17 7.11 -3.94
CA ALA A 10 -11.52 8.52 -4.11
C ALA A 10 -12.47 9.01 -3.02
N LYS A 11 -13.49 8.22 -2.67
CA LYS A 11 -14.42 8.54 -1.57
C LYS A 11 -13.72 8.57 -0.21
N LYS A 12 -12.89 7.58 0.09
CA LYS A 12 -12.13 7.49 1.36
C LYS A 12 -11.19 8.69 1.52
N ILE A 13 -10.43 9.01 0.47
CA ILE A 13 -9.50 10.13 0.45
C ILE A 13 -10.26 11.46 0.54
N ALA A 14 -11.27 11.67 -0.30
CA ALA A 14 -12.09 12.88 -0.24
C ALA A 14 -12.69 13.07 1.15
N SER A 15 -13.21 12.03 1.80
CA SER A 15 -13.76 12.17 3.16
C SER A 15 -12.73 12.61 4.22
N SER A 16 -11.43 12.39 3.99
CA SER A 16 -10.37 12.72 4.95
C SER A 16 -9.64 14.03 4.66
N ILE A 17 -9.60 14.47 3.39
CA ILE A 17 -8.82 15.63 2.97
C ILE A 17 -9.60 16.64 2.10
N SER A 18 -10.85 16.38 1.73
CA SER A 18 -11.67 17.37 1.01
C SER A 18 -12.18 18.47 1.95
N GLY A 19 -12.17 19.72 1.47
CA GLY A 19 -12.72 20.88 2.16
C GLY A 19 -11.82 22.11 2.21
N GLU A 20 -12.40 23.25 2.60
CA GLU A 20 -11.72 24.56 2.68
C GLU A 20 -10.52 24.57 3.63
N MET A 21 -10.50 23.71 4.66
CA MET A 21 -9.40 23.63 5.63
C MET A 21 -8.07 23.17 5.03
N TYR A 22 -8.08 22.37 3.96
CA TYR A 22 -6.85 21.88 3.33
C TYR A 22 -6.53 22.57 2.00
N GLY A 23 -7.41 23.45 1.51
CA GLY A 23 -7.22 24.13 0.22
C GLY A 23 -7.18 23.16 -0.96
N VAL A 24 -7.86 22.00 -0.87
CA VAL A 24 -7.95 21.01 -1.94
C VAL A 24 -9.07 21.42 -2.90
N ASN A 25 -8.74 21.53 -4.20
CA ASN A 25 -9.69 21.85 -5.26
C ASN A 25 -10.25 20.56 -5.87
N ASP A 26 -9.37 19.64 -6.24
CA ASP A 26 -9.74 18.41 -6.97
C ASP A 26 -8.96 17.21 -6.43
N ILE A 27 -9.61 16.05 -6.46
CA ILE A 27 -8.99 14.76 -6.14
C ILE A 27 -9.31 13.81 -7.28
N VAL A 28 -8.28 13.23 -7.86
CA VAL A 28 -8.36 12.22 -8.92
C VAL A 28 -7.59 10.99 -8.45
N VAL A 29 -8.26 9.84 -8.45
CA VAL A 29 -7.67 8.54 -8.14
C VAL A 29 -7.56 7.75 -9.42
N ILE A 30 -6.38 7.17 -9.64
CA ILE A 30 -6.08 6.33 -10.77
C ILE A 30 -5.70 4.96 -10.23
N CYS A 31 -6.42 3.92 -10.65
CA CYS A 31 -6.08 2.55 -10.30
C CYS A 31 -5.89 1.77 -11.59
N LYS A 32 -4.67 1.33 -11.86
CA LYS A 32 -4.29 0.76 -13.16
C LYS A 32 -4.62 1.75 -14.29
N ASP A 33 -5.67 1.47 -15.06
CA ASP A 33 -6.10 2.30 -16.20
C ASP A 33 -7.34 3.16 -15.93
N ASP A 34 -8.02 2.91 -14.80
CA ASP A 34 -9.26 3.60 -14.46
C ASP A 34 -8.98 4.89 -13.71
N ILE A 35 -9.61 5.97 -14.16
CA ILE A 35 -9.53 7.30 -13.56
C ILE A 35 -10.88 7.63 -12.94
N PHE A 36 -10.85 8.10 -11.69
CA PHE A 36 -12.05 8.61 -11.03
C PHE A 36 -11.74 9.92 -10.27
N PRO A 37 -12.49 11.01 -10.50
CA PRO A 37 -13.50 11.17 -11.55
C PRO A 37 -12.86 11.13 -12.95
N ASP A 38 -13.63 10.84 -14.00
CA ASP A 38 -13.14 10.81 -15.39
C ASP A 38 -12.85 12.23 -15.90
N ILE A 39 -11.71 12.79 -15.47
CA ILE A 39 -11.27 14.13 -15.83
C ILE A 39 -9.91 14.01 -16.54
N ASN A 40 -9.90 14.34 -17.83
CA ASN A 40 -8.76 14.08 -18.72
C ASN A 40 -7.72 15.22 -18.68
N HIS A 41 -7.15 15.50 -17.51
CA HIS A 41 -6.25 16.65 -17.27
C HIS A 41 -4.75 16.36 -17.45
N GLY A 42 -4.35 15.39 -18.27
CA GLY A 42 -2.93 15.03 -18.42
C GLY A 42 -2.33 14.30 -17.20
N VAL A 43 -3.16 13.90 -16.23
CA VAL A 43 -2.74 13.19 -15.01
C VAL A 43 -2.02 11.88 -15.34
N LYS A 44 -2.44 11.16 -16.40
CA LYS A 44 -1.74 9.95 -16.87
C LYS A 44 -0.28 10.22 -17.23
N GLN A 45 0.01 11.38 -17.83
CA GLN A 45 1.36 11.77 -18.22
C GLN A 45 2.22 12.16 -17.00
N ILE A 46 1.60 12.73 -15.97
CA ILE A 46 2.29 13.02 -14.70
C ILE A 46 2.65 11.70 -14.00
N ILE A 47 1.72 10.75 -13.93
CA ILE A 47 1.98 9.42 -13.34
C ILE A 47 3.05 8.67 -14.14
N SER A 48 3.02 8.69 -15.47
CA SER A 48 4.06 8.03 -16.27
C SER A 48 5.43 8.66 -16.02
N SER A 49 5.50 9.99 -15.91
CA SER A 49 6.74 10.71 -15.55
C SER A 49 7.23 10.34 -14.15
N MET A 50 6.32 10.22 -13.19
CA MET A 50 6.61 9.80 -11.82
C MET A 50 7.16 8.36 -11.76
N LYS A 51 6.57 7.44 -12.53
CA LYS A 51 7.05 6.06 -12.68
C LYS A 51 8.47 6.03 -13.28
N LEU A 52 8.75 6.85 -14.30
CA LEU A 52 10.09 6.99 -14.89
C LEU A 52 11.13 7.52 -13.89
N LEU A 53 10.73 8.42 -12.98
CA LEU A 53 11.57 8.97 -11.93
C LEU A 53 11.69 8.06 -10.69
N CYS A 54 11.10 6.86 -10.72
CA CYS A 54 11.05 5.92 -9.60
C CYS A 54 10.64 6.58 -8.26
N SER A 55 9.73 7.56 -8.32
CA SER A 55 9.31 8.35 -7.17
C SER A 55 7.91 7.93 -6.72
N TYR A 56 7.68 7.85 -5.41
CA TYR A 56 6.36 7.49 -4.83
C TYR A 56 5.54 8.71 -4.39
N GLU A 57 6.16 9.89 -4.42
CA GLU A 57 5.50 11.17 -4.23
C GLU A 57 6.12 12.21 -5.17
N LEU A 58 5.27 13.05 -5.76
CA LEU A 58 5.67 14.16 -6.59
C LEU A 58 4.82 15.38 -6.25
N SER A 59 5.46 16.51 -5.97
CA SER A 59 4.79 17.80 -5.82
C SER A 59 5.19 18.68 -7.00
N ILE A 60 4.21 19.27 -7.67
CA ILE A 60 4.39 20.15 -8.82
C ILE A 60 3.75 21.49 -8.48
N ASP A 61 4.54 22.56 -8.53
CA ASP A 61 4.03 23.92 -8.40
C ASP A 61 3.65 24.46 -9.79
N ALA A 62 2.40 24.91 -9.93
CA ALA A 62 1.85 25.44 -11.19
C ALA A 62 1.14 26.78 -10.93
N GLY A 63 1.94 27.85 -10.81
CA GLY A 63 1.44 29.20 -10.55
C GLY A 63 0.71 29.31 -9.20
N ASP A 64 -0.59 29.54 -9.24
CA ASP A 64 -1.45 29.67 -8.04
C ASP A 64 -1.99 28.33 -7.53
N GLN A 65 -1.61 27.23 -8.18
CA GLN A 65 -1.98 25.88 -7.82
C GLN A 65 -0.76 25.01 -7.52
N LYS A 66 -1.00 23.94 -6.78
CA LYS A 66 -0.04 22.88 -6.49
C LYS A 66 -0.70 21.54 -6.77
N ALA A 67 -0.03 20.69 -7.52
CA ALA A 67 -0.44 19.31 -7.71
C ALA A 67 0.42 18.40 -6.84
N LEU A 68 -0.22 17.50 -6.10
CA LEU A 68 0.43 16.46 -5.33
C LEU A 68 0.02 15.11 -5.90
N VAL A 69 0.99 14.28 -6.26
CA VAL A 69 0.77 12.92 -6.72
C VAL A 69 1.43 11.96 -5.75
N ILE A 70 0.66 11.00 -5.24
CA ILE A 70 1.13 9.98 -4.31
C ILE A 70 0.76 8.62 -4.85
N SER A 71 1.75 7.74 -4.94
CA SER A 71 1.57 6.37 -5.39
C SER A 71 1.55 5.41 -4.21
N HIS A 72 0.60 4.49 -4.21
CA HIS A 72 0.61 3.34 -3.35
C HIS A 72 1.47 2.26 -4.01
N GLU A 73 2.58 1.90 -3.36
CA GLU A 73 3.59 0.97 -3.90
C GLU A 73 3.02 -0.40 -4.30
N TYR A 74 1.90 -0.80 -3.69
CA TYR A 74 1.38 -2.16 -3.74
C TYR A 74 0.20 -2.34 -4.72
N ASP A 75 -0.71 -1.37 -4.80
CA ASP A 75 -1.98 -1.58 -5.51
C ASP A 75 -2.07 -0.92 -6.90
N ASP A 76 -0.97 -0.35 -7.43
CA ASP A 76 -0.97 0.48 -8.65
C ASP A 76 -2.06 1.58 -8.57
N VAL A 77 -2.23 2.11 -7.35
CA VAL A 77 -3.15 3.20 -7.02
C VAL A 77 -2.34 4.47 -6.92
N HIS A 78 -2.74 5.47 -7.69
CA HIS A 78 -2.17 6.79 -7.70
C HIS A 78 -3.23 7.80 -7.34
N VAL A 79 -2.87 8.77 -6.52
CA VAL A 79 -3.78 9.84 -6.11
C VAL A 79 -3.16 11.14 -6.53
N TYR A 80 -3.83 11.84 -7.43
CA TYR A 80 -3.55 13.18 -7.85
C TYR A 80 -4.47 14.13 -7.09
N ILE A 81 -3.90 15.15 -6.47
CA ILE A 81 -4.62 16.14 -5.67
C ILE A 81 -4.21 17.51 -6.18
N ASN A 82 -5.19 18.25 -6.70
CA ASN A 82 -5.00 19.65 -7.02
C ASN A 82 -5.33 20.50 -5.80
N CYS A 83 -4.43 21.39 -5.43
CA CYS A 83 -4.54 22.24 -4.26
C CYS A 83 -4.27 23.71 -4.62
N ARG A 84 -4.82 24.62 -3.81
CA ARG A 84 -4.42 26.03 -3.81
C ARG A 84 -2.96 26.16 -3.36
N ARG A 85 -2.27 27.21 -3.81
CA ARG A 85 -0.87 27.48 -3.42
C ARG A 85 -0.62 27.50 -1.90
N THR A 86 -1.61 27.95 -1.13
CA THR A 86 -1.57 28.06 0.34
C THR A 86 -1.81 26.73 1.06
N ALA A 87 -2.17 25.66 0.34
CA ALA A 87 -2.42 24.35 0.94
C ALA A 87 -1.17 23.77 1.59
N ASN A 88 -1.37 23.12 2.74
CA ASN A 88 -0.31 22.40 3.44
C ASN A 88 -0.09 21.01 2.82
N ILE A 89 0.69 20.97 1.73
CA ILE A 89 1.00 19.75 0.97
C ILE A 89 1.58 18.65 1.87
N ARG A 90 2.39 18.99 2.88
CA ARG A 90 2.96 18.00 3.81
C ARG A 90 1.90 17.33 4.67
N ALA A 91 0.93 18.09 5.18
CA ALA A 91 -0.17 17.54 5.96
C ALA A 91 -1.04 16.61 5.09
N ILE A 92 -1.36 17.04 3.87
CA ILE A 92 -2.13 16.25 2.90
C ILE A 92 -1.39 14.96 2.56
N SER A 93 -0.10 15.05 2.22
CA SER A 93 0.75 13.89 1.92
C SER A 93 0.76 12.89 3.07
N ARG A 94 0.98 13.37 4.30
CA ARG A 94 0.98 12.51 5.48
C ARG A 94 -0.37 11.81 5.67
N THR A 95 -1.49 12.52 5.52
CA THR A 95 -2.81 11.93 5.65
C THR A 95 -3.06 10.86 4.58
N VAL A 96 -2.73 11.13 3.32
CA VAL A 96 -2.90 10.14 2.24
C VAL A 96 -2.02 8.91 2.46
N ARG A 97 -0.75 9.10 2.86
CA ARG A 97 0.15 7.99 3.21
C ARG A 97 -0.39 7.17 4.39
N LEU A 98 -1.00 7.81 5.38
CA LEU A 98 -1.66 7.12 6.50
C LEU A 98 -2.89 6.33 6.03
N LEU A 99 -3.66 6.84 5.07
CA LEU A 99 -4.77 6.10 4.48
C LEU A 99 -4.30 4.90 3.67
N PHE A 100 -3.16 5.01 2.99
CA PHE A 100 -2.53 3.90 2.27
C PHE A 100 -1.90 2.85 3.21
N SER A 101 -1.37 3.26 4.37
CA SER A 101 -0.84 2.30 5.36
C SER A 101 -1.95 1.56 6.11
N GLN A 102 -3.16 2.10 6.12
CA GLN A 102 -4.33 1.35 6.57
C GLN A 102 -4.68 0.30 5.52
N PRO A 103 -4.99 -0.94 5.94
CA PRO A 103 -5.56 -1.90 4.99
C PRO A 103 -6.79 -1.24 4.34
N PRO A 104 -6.92 -1.27 3.00
CA PRO A 104 -8.18 -0.87 2.40
C PRO A 104 -9.27 -1.73 3.05
N ASP A 105 -10.40 -1.12 3.43
CA ASP A 105 -11.57 -1.79 4.02
C ASP A 105 -12.29 -2.66 2.97
N ILE A 106 -11.52 -3.40 2.18
CA ILE A 106 -11.97 -4.10 1.00
C ILE A 106 -11.34 -5.48 1.09
N ASP A 107 -12.20 -6.47 1.30
CA ASP A 107 -11.99 -7.92 1.15
C ASP A 107 -11.47 -8.35 -0.25
N ASN A 108 -10.88 -7.43 -1.03
CA ASN A 108 -10.37 -7.60 -2.39
C ASN A 108 -9.13 -6.72 -2.65
N VAL A 109 -8.16 -6.68 -1.72
CA VAL A 109 -6.77 -6.42 -2.14
C VAL A 109 -6.46 -7.49 -3.17
N SER A 110 -6.13 -7.09 -4.40
CA SER A 110 -6.01 -8.04 -5.50
C SER A 110 -5.06 -9.16 -5.09
N GLU A 111 -5.48 -10.41 -5.29
CA GLU A 111 -4.73 -11.62 -4.95
C GLU A 111 -3.35 -11.73 -5.64
N LYS A 112 -2.92 -10.70 -6.39
CA LYS A 112 -1.73 -10.64 -7.22
C LYS A 112 -0.76 -9.51 -6.86
N CYS A 113 -1.00 -8.76 -5.78
CA CYS A 113 -0.03 -7.76 -5.33
C CYS A 113 1.21 -8.47 -4.75
N ILE A 114 2.27 -8.54 -5.56
CA ILE A 114 3.59 -9.00 -5.13
C ILE A 114 4.17 -7.96 -4.18
N ILE A 115 4.60 -8.39 -2.99
CA ILE A 115 5.28 -7.54 -2.02
C ILE A 115 6.79 -7.52 -2.30
N PRO A 116 7.53 -6.44 -1.98
CA PRO A 116 8.99 -6.44 -2.09
C PRO A 116 9.58 -7.61 -1.31
N ALA A 117 10.55 -8.31 -1.92
CA ALA A 117 11.24 -9.44 -1.30
C ALA A 117 11.82 -9.06 0.07
N SER A 118 12.32 -7.84 0.22
CA SER A 118 12.83 -7.30 1.48
C SER A 118 11.79 -7.25 2.60
N VAL A 119 10.53 -6.92 2.28
CA VAL A 119 9.41 -6.89 3.23
C VAL A 119 9.01 -8.32 3.61
N ALA A 120 8.93 -9.22 2.63
CA ALA A 120 8.66 -10.63 2.87
C ALA A 120 9.73 -11.26 3.79
N GLU A 121 11.01 -11.09 3.45
CA GLU A 121 12.14 -11.57 4.24
C GLU A 121 12.16 -11.02 5.66
N LYS A 122 11.90 -9.72 5.82
CA LYS A 122 11.87 -9.08 7.14
C LYS A 122 10.80 -9.70 8.03
N ASN A 123 9.61 -9.95 7.50
CA ASN A 123 8.52 -10.59 8.23
C ASN A 123 8.85 -12.04 8.57
N ILE A 124 9.32 -12.82 7.59
CA ILE A 124 9.72 -14.23 7.78
C ILE A 124 10.80 -14.35 8.86
N LYS A 125 11.89 -13.58 8.77
CA LYS A 125 12.99 -13.59 9.76
C LYS A 125 12.51 -13.18 11.14
N LYS A 126 11.63 -12.18 11.22
CA LYS A 126 11.05 -11.74 12.50
C LYS A 126 10.24 -12.86 13.14
N TRP A 127 9.37 -13.51 12.39
CA TRP A 127 8.56 -14.62 12.89
C TRP A 127 9.43 -15.82 13.28
N GLU A 128 10.45 -16.16 12.49
CA GLU A 128 11.38 -17.24 12.82
C GLU A 128 12.06 -16.97 14.15
N ARG A 129 12.54 -15.73 14.34
CA ARG A 129 13.13 -15.31 15.60
C ARG A 129 12.14 -15.41 16.76
N GLN A 130 10.90 -14.95 16.58
CA GLN A 130 9.85 -15.03 17.62
C GLN A 130 9.55 -16.46 18.03
N VAL A 131 9.38 -17.37 17.06
CA VAL A 131 9.18 -18.79 17.33
C VAL A 131 10.42 -19.40 17.99
N SER A 132 11.62 -19.06 17.52
CA SER A 132 12.88 -19.60 18.06
C SER A 132 13.10 -19.25 19.53
N MET A 133 12.63 -18.08 19.98
CA MET A 133 12.80 -17.63 21.36
C MET A 133 11.99 -18.47 22.35
N ILE A 134 10.91 -19.12 21.89
CA ILE A 134 10.00 -19.89 22.76
C ILE A 134 10.14 -21.38 22.54
N PHE A 135 10.23 -21.80 21.28
CA PHE A 135 10.23 -23.22 20.88
C PHE A 135 11.63 -23.74 20.48
N GLY A 136 12.64 -22.85 20.48
CA GLY A 136 14.00 -23.17 20.06
C GLY A 136 14.24 -23.02 18.55
N SER A 137 15.50 -22.75 18.19
CA SER A 137 15.91 -22.49 16.79
C SER A 137 15.64 -23.67 15.86
N ASN A 138 15.95 -24.90 16.29
CA ASN A 138 15.72 -26.10 15.48
C ASN A 138 14.25 -26.32 15.10
N PHE A 139 13.33 -26.00 16.01
CA PHE A 139 11.89 -26.07 15.73
C PHE A 139 11.47 -24.96 14.76
N ALA A 140 11.89 -23.72 15.04
CA ALA A 140 11.56 -22.55 14.23
C ALA A 140 12.00 -22.71 12.77
N SER A 141 13.24 -23.13 12.52
CA SER A 141 13.76 -23.30 11.16
C SER A 141 13.07 -24.43 10.40
N LYS A 142 12.69 -25.54 11.07
CA LYS A 142 11.90 -26.62 10.45
C LYS A 142 10.48 -26.15 10.09
N LEU A 143 9.84 -25.42 11.00
CA LEU A 143 8.52 -24.84 10.76
C LEU A 143 8.55 -23.88 9.57
N MET A 144 9.57 -23.00 9.50
CA MET A 144 9.76 -22.08 8.38
C MET A 144 10.03 -22.79 7.05
N ALA A 145 10.91 -23.78 7.04
CA ALA A 145 11.18 -24.56 5.83
C ALA A 145 9.91 -25.28 5.33
N THR A 146 9.03 -25.69 6.24
CA THR A 146 7.75 -26.34 5.91
C THR A 146 6.74 -25.33 5.38
N SER A 147 6.62 -24.17 6.02
CA SER A 147 5.65 -23.14 5.62
C SER A 147 6.00 -22.45 4.30
N LEU A 148 7.30 -22.35 3.97
CA LEU A 148 7.81 -21.76 2.73
C LEU A 148 7.99 -22.78 1.59
N LYS A 149 7.58 -24.04 1.79
CA LYS A 149 7.80 -25.09 0.80
C LYS A 149 7.14 -24.73 -0.53
N ASN A 150 7.92 -24.75 -1.61
CA ASN A 150 7.52 -24.39 -2.97
C ASN A 150 7.11 -22.91 -3.16
N MET A 151 7.45 -22.02 -2.24
CA MET A 151 7.18 -20.59 -2.38
C MET A 151 8.41 -19.84 -2.89
N ASN A 152 8.18 -18.84 -3.74
CA ASN A 152 9.23 -17.93 -4.22
C ASN A 152 9.12 -16.60 -3.47
N ILE A 153 10.05 -16.33 -2.55
CA ILE A 153 10.07 -15.10 -1.73
C ILE A 153 10.13 -13.83 -2.61
N ASN A 154 10.76 -13.91 -3.79
CA ASN A 154 10.91 -12.77 -4.70
C ASN A 154 9.63 -12.44 -5.49
N ALA A 155 8.65 -13.34 -5.48
CA ALA A 155 7.37 -13.17 -6.17
C ALA A 155 6.18 -13.38 -5.21
N MET A 156 6.42 -13.26 -3.91
CA MET A 156 5.41 -13.54 -2.89
C MET A 156 4.37 -12.43 -2.86
N THR A 157 3.11 -12.83 -2.77
CA THR A 157 1.98 -11.92 -2.59
C THR A 157 1.66 -11.69 -1.12
N LYS A 158 0.93 -10.61 -0.82
CA LYS A 158 0.44 -10.34 0.54
C LYS A 158 -0.39 -11.50 1.11
N LYS A 159 -1.23 -12.12 0.27
CA LYS A 159 -2.08 -13.26 0.64
C LYS A 159 -1.25 -14.50 0.97
N GLU A 160 -0.20 -14.78 0.19
CA GLU A 160 0.72 -15.88 0.49
C GLU A 160 1.46 -15.65 1.79
N LEU A 161 1.92 -14.42 2.05
CA LEU A 161 2.56 -14.06 3.32
C LEU A 161 1.59 -14.20 4.51
N GLU A 162 0.32 -13.83 4.35
CA GLU A 162 -0.74 -14.04 5.34
C GLU A 162 -1.08 -15.52 5.55
N ASN A 163 -1.07 -16.33 4.48
CA ASN A 163 -1.26 -17.78 4.57
C ASN A 163 -0.13 -18.44 5.36
N ILE A 164 1.13 -18.04 5.13
CA ILE A 164 2.29 -18.50 5.91
C ILE A 164 2.09 -18.17 7.40
N ARG A 165 1.74 -16.91 7.70
CA ARG A 165 1.49 -16.44 9.06
C ARG A 165 0.42 -17.27 9.76
N THR A 166 -0.69 -17.51 9.07
CA THR A 166 -1.85 -18.24 9.60
C THR A 166 -1.52 -19.71 9.83
N PHE A 167 -0.84 -20.35 8.88
CA PHE A 167 -0.35 -21.72 9.01
C PHE A 167 0.58 -21.88 10.22
N MET A 168 1.57 -21.00 10.36
CA MET A 168 2.50 -21.06 11.48
C MET A 168 1.80 -20.81 12.81
N SER A 169 0.89 -19.82 12.85
CA SER A 169 0.09 -19.51 14.03
C SER A 169 -0.78 -20.70 14.43
N SER A 170 -1.41 -21.42 13.49
CA SER A 170 -2.20 -22.61 13.82
C SER A 170 -1.31 -23.76 14.30
N TYR A 171 -0.13 -23.92 13.70
CA TYR A 171 0.82 -24.98 14.05
C TYR A 171 1.34 -24.86 15.49
N ILE A 172 1.56 -23.64 15.96
CA ILE A 172 1.94 -23.36 17.36
C ILE A 172 0.73 -23.25 18.30
N GLY A 173 -0.48 -23.56 17.84
CA GLY A 173 -1.70 -23.51 18.65
C GLY A 173 -2.18 -22.09 19.00
N GLY A 174 -1.80 -21.08 18.21
CA GLY A 174 -2.21 -19.69 18.42
C GLY A 174 -1.55 -18.99 19.60
N CYS A 175 -0.51 -19.60 20.19
CA CYS A 175 0.13 -19.07 21.40
C CYS A 175 0.98 -17.81 21.15
N LEU A 176 1.28 -17.47 19.89
CA LEU A 176 2.01 -16.26 19.52
C LEU A 176 1.26 -15.45 18.49
N ASP A 177 1.13 -14.15 18.78
CA ASP A 177 0.61 -13.18 17.83
C ASP A 177 1.73 -12.75 16.86
N LEU A 178 1.80 -13.46 15.73
CA LEU A 178 2.69 -13.15 14.63
C LEU A 178 2.10 -11.99 13.83
N LYS A 179 2.61 -10.77 14.08
CA LYS A 179 2.16 -9.54 13.41
C LYS A 179 2.94 -9.28 12.12
N LEU A 180 2.22 -8.83 11.09
CA LEU A 180 2.81 -8.27 9.88
C LEU A 180 3.39 -6.89 10.18
N SER A 181 4.54 -6.60 9.59
CA SER A 181 5.22 -5.32 9.64
C SER A 181 5.52 -4.91 8.21
N TYR A 182 4.68 -4.04 7.68
CA TYR A 182 4.90 -3.37 6.40
C TYR A 182 5.90 -2.22 6.62
#